data_AF-A0A945QIE2-F1
#
_entry.id   AF-A0A945QIE2-F1
#
_cell.length_a   1.000
_cell.length_b   1.000
_cell.length_c   1.000
_cell.angle_alpha   90.00
_cell.angle_beta   90.00
_cell.angle_gamma   90.00
#
_symmetry.space_group_name_H-M   'P 1'
#
loop_
_entity.id
_entity.type
_entity.pdbx_description
1 polymer ?
#
loop_
_entity_poly.entity_id
_entity_poly.type
_entity_poly.pdbx_seq_one_letter_code
_entity_poly.pdbx_strand_id
1 'polypeptide(L)'
;MRGTRRFPIAAFKVAALALLFAAGMGIAPANAASSVVPENGQAKSSGSGWDCNPGFRKENDSCNAVVVPEHAYSTDTFYGGRGWTCGYGYQKSDAACVLIPVPANAFLDSSGDKWRCDRRYEKSNDACLAVAVPANGYLDSGGDRWSCDRGYLKVSETCAAVPVPENAYLDGTGDKWRCERGFRQTDDACQKVTVPTNAYFIDSSYGAGWRCERGFRPLENACIAIEVPVNAHLDYSGSDWECDRPYRKQRDNCSLPPSN
;
A
#
# COMPACT_ATOMS: atom_id res chain seq x y z
N MET A 1 14.57 -44.21 16.46
CA MET A 1 14.72 -45.41 15.61
C MET A 1 15.70 -45.08 14.49
N ARG A 2 16.96 -45.50 14.66
CA ARG A 2 18.06 -45.32 13.71
C ARG A 2 18.10 -46.54 12.79
N GLY A 3 18.29 -46.33 11.49
CA GLY A 3 18.37 -47.41 10.50
C GLY A 3 19.30 -47.06 9.34
N THR A 4 20.58 -46.89 9.64
CA THR A 4 21.66 -46.89 8.65
C THR A 4 21.97 -48.34 8.26
N ARG A 5 21.79 -48.71 6.99
CA ARG A 5 22.27 -50.00 6.45
C ARG A 5 23.59 -49.80 5.71
N ARG A 6 24.65 -50.32 6.32
CA ARG A 6 25.95 -50.63 5.69
C ARG A 6 25.95 -52.10 5.32
N PHE A 7 26.45 -52.44 4.13
CA PHE A 7 26.84 -53.80 3.72
C PHE A 7 28.03 -53.72 2.75
N PRO A 8 28.83 -54.79 2.60
CA PRO A 8 30.23 -54.76 3.01
C PRO A 8 31.25 -54.76 1.85
N ILE A 9 32.49 -54.53 2.27
CA ILE A 9 33.73 -54.59 1.52
C ILE A 9 34.08 -56.05 1.21
N ALA A 10 34.35 -56.36 -0.06
CA ALA A 10 35.09 -57.54 -0.46
C ALA A 10 36.27 -57.09 -1.34
N ALA A 11 37.47 -57.18 -0.76
CA ALA A 11 38.75 -57.05 -1.45
C ALA A 11 39.13 -58.40 -2.07
N PHE A 12 39.66 -58.44 -3.30
CA PHE A 12 40.73 -59.40 -3.64
C PHE A 12 41.44 -59.07 -4.95
N LYS A 13 42.77 -58.93 -4.80
CA LYS A 13 43.88 -59.17 -5.74
C LYS A 13 44.19 -58.18 -6.86
N VAL A 14 45.17 -57.36 -6.51
CA VAL A 14 46.18 -56.67 -7.34
C VAL A 14 46.86 -57.63 -8.31
N ALA A 15 46.89 -57.26 -9.59
CA ALA A 15 47.94 -57.64 -10.52
C ALA A 15 48.49 -56.34 -11.12
N ALA A 16 49.73 -56.02 -10.77
CA ALA A 16 50.44 -54.87 -11.26
C ALA A 16 50.89 -55.11 -12.71
N LEU A 17 50.51 -54.21 -13.62
CA LEU A 17 51.16 -54.06 -14.92
C LEU A 17 51.51 -52.58 -15.09
N ALA A 18 52.80 -52.28 -14.95
CA ALA A 18 53.35 -50.96 -15.18
C ALA A 18 53.51 -50.73 -16.69
N LEU A 19 52.79 -49.76 -17.25
CA LEU A 19 53.03 -49.25 -18.60
C LEU A 19 52.82 -47.72 -18.63
N LEU A 20 53.97 -47.03 -18.68
CA LEU A 20 54.26 -45.74 -19.34
C LEU A 20 53.13 -44.68 -19.37
N PHE A 21 53.23 -43.70 -18.46
CA PHE A 21 52.53 -42.41 -18.56
C PHE A 21 53.10 -41.58 -19.73
N ALA A 22 52.41 -41.56 -20.86
CA ALA A 22 52.55 -40.50 -21.86
C ALA A 22 51.51 -39.41 -21.57
N ALA A 23 51.99 -38.21 -21.26
CA ALA A 23 51.14 -37.03 -21.08
C ALA A 23 50.48 -36.66 -22.43
N GLY A 24 49.22 -37.01 -22.58
CA GLY A 24 48.34 -36.49 -23.63
C GLY A 24 47.30 -35.58 -23.01
N MET A 25 47.50 -34.26 -23.09
CA MET A 25 46.40 -33.29 -22.98
C MET A 25 45.47 -33.53 -24.17
N GLY A 26 44.55 -34.49 -24.02
CA GLY A 26 43.45 -34.68 -24.95
C GLY A 26 42.44 -33.57 -24.73
N ILE A 27 42.49 -32.55 -25.58
CA ILE A 27 41.33 -31.70 -25.83
C ILE A 27 40.28 -32.64 -26.40
N ALA A 28 39.34 -33.10 -25.57
CA ALA A 28 38.14 -33.70 -26.11
C ALA A 28 37.51 -32.64 -27.01
N PRO A 29 37.20 -32.94 -28.29
CA PRO A 29 36.41 -32.01 -29.06
C PRO A 29 35.12 -31.83 -28.25
N ALA A 30 34.77 -30.58 -27.96
CA ALA A 30 33.38 -30.28 -27.66
C ALA A 30 32.62 -30.83 -28.87
N ASN A 31 31.94 -31.96 -28.68
CA ASN A 31 30.91 -32.37 -29.61
C ASN A 31 29.91 -31.23 -29.58
N ALA A 32 30.09 -30.28 -30.49
CA ALA A 32 29.02 -29.47 -30.99
C ALA A 32 28.04 -30.48 -31.56
N ALA A 33 27.14 -30.97 -30.70
CA ALA A 33 25.89 -31.53 -31.16
C ALA A 33 25.29 -30.41 -32.00
N SER A 34 25.52 -30.50 -33.31
CA SER A 34 24.85 -29.68 -34.29
C SER A 34 23.39 -29.86 -33.93
N SER A 35 22.79 -28.83 -33.32
CA SER A 35 21.39 -28.89 -32.93
C SER A 35 20.65 -28.96 -34.24
N VAL A 36 20.35 -30.18 -34.69
CA VAL A 36 19.66 -30.41 -35.95
C VAL A 36 18.38 -29.59 -35.84
N VAL A 37 18.29 -28.58 -36.69
CA VAL A 37 17.13 -27.71 -36.71
C VAL A 37 15.98 -28.59 -37.19
N PRO A 38 14.94 -28.81 -36.38
CA PRO A 38 13.82 -29.66 -36.78
C PRO A 38 13.02 -28.99 -37.89
N GLU A 39 12.15 -29.76 -38.54
CA GLU A 39 11.17 -29.20 -39.49
C GLU A 39 10.37 -28.07 -38.83
N ASN A 40 10.14 -26.98 -39.56
CA ASN A 40 9.54 -25.74 -39.05
C ASN A 40 10.34 -25.02 -37.94
N GLY A 41 11.62 -25.36 -37.78
CA GLY A 41 12.58 -24.61 -36.98
C GLY A 41 13.53 -23.76 -37.82
N GLN A 42 14.13 -22.75 -37.18
CA GLN A 42 15.21 -21.92 -37.70
C GLN A 42 16.33 -21.80 -36.67
N ALA A 43 17.59 -21.85 -37.12
CA ALA A 43 18.73 -21.67 -36.24
C ALA A 43 18.76 -20.26 -35.65
N LYS A 44 19.16 -20.12 -34.38
CA LYS A 44 19.32 -18.80 -33.75
C LYS A 44 20.47 -18.03 -34.40
N SER A 45 20.28 -16.72 -34.57
CA SER A 45 21.31 -15.83 -35.13
C SER A 45 22.54 -15.68 -34.22
N SER A 46 22.37 -15.92 -32.91
CA SER A 46 23.46 -15.92 -31.93
C SER A 46 23.20 -16.94 -30.82
N GLY A 47 24.20 -17.76 -30.51
CA GLY A 47 24.12 -18.85 -29.52
C GLY A 47 23.88 -20.22 -30.15
N SER A 48 23.79 -21.27 -29.31
CA SER A 48 23.41 -22.62 -29.74
C SER A 48 21.88 -22.82 -29.63
N GLY A 49 21.29 -23.54 -30.59
CA GLY A 49 19.88 -23.90 -30.61
C GLY A 49 19.06 -23.31 -31.76
N TRP A 50 17.76 -23.53 -31.71
CA TRP A 50 16.78 -23.16 -32.74
C TRP A 50 15.51 -22.59 -32.12
N ASP A 51 14.78 -21.79 -32.91
CA ASP A 51 13.44 -21.29 -32.62
C ASP A 51 12.47 -21.81 -33.68
N CYS A 52 11.19 -21.93 -33.34
CA CYS A 52 10.18 -22.31 -34.33
C CYS A 52 9.85 -21.15 -35.26
N ASN A 53 9.50 -21.48 -36.50
CA ASN A 53 8.95 -20.55 -37.47
C ASN A 53 7.60 -19.99 -36.96
N PRO A 54 7.16 -18.81 -37.42
CA PRO A 54 5.84 -18.26 -37.09
C PRO A 54 4.71 -19.28 -37.34
N GLY A 55 3.78 -19.39 -36.39
CA GLY A 55 2.70 -20.39 -36.43
C GLY A 55 3.10 -21.77 -35.90
N PHE A 56 4.34 -21.98 -35.45
CA PHE A 56 4.81 -23.22 -34.83
C PHE A 56 5.35 -22.95 -33.43
N ARG A 57 5.22 -23.95 -32.55
CA ARG A 57 5.69 -23.89 -31.17
C ARG A 57 6.63 -25.02 -30.85
N LYS A 58 7.59 -24.75 -29.96
CA LYS A 58 8.55 -25.74 -29.49
C LYS A 58 7.87 -26.72 -28.53
N GLU A 59 7.92 -28.00 -28.86
CA GLU A 59 7.43 -29.08 -28.04
C GLU A 59 8.48 -30.20 -28.07
N ASN A 60 9.23 -30.34 -26.96
CA ASN A 60 10.45 -31.13 -26.89
C ASN A 60 11.45 -30.75 -28.00
N ASP A 61 11.86 -31.73 -28.83
CA ASP A 61 12.81 -31.56 -29.93
C ASP A 61 12.11 -31.34 -31.29
N SER A 62 10.90 -30.76 -31.29
CA SER A 62 10.11 -30.54 -32.52
C SER A 62 9.36 -29.21 -32.50
N CYS A 63 9.04 -28.71 -33.69
CA CYS A 63 8.16 -27.57 -33.89
C CYS A 63 6.79 -28.05 -34.38
N ASN A 64 5.81 -28.02 -33.47
CA ASN A 64 4.45 -28.42 -33.76
C ASN A 64 3.62 -27.21 -34.17
N ALA A 65 2.74 -27.37 -35.16
CA ALA A 65 1.86 -26.29 -35.60
C ALA A 65 0.94 -25.82 -34.45
N VAL A 66 0.80 -24.51 -34.31
CA VAL A 66 -0.16 -23.91 -33.38
C VAL A 66 -1.55 -24.05 -33.99
N VAL A 67 -2.37 -24.92 -33.40
CA VAL A 67 -3.79 -25.02 -33.74
C VAL A 67 -4.53 -23.88 -33.03
N VAL A 68 -4.96 -22.88 -33.81
CA VAL A 68 -5.78 -21.77 -33.33
C VAL A 68 -7.25 -22.23 -33.35
N PRO A 69 -7.91 -22.35 -32.18
CA PRO A 69 -9.32 -22.75 -32.14
C PRO A 69 -10.24 -21.63 -32.67
N GLU A 70 -11.51 -21.96 -32.88
CA GLU A 70 -12.53 -20.96 -33.20
C GLU A 70 -12.58 -19.85 -32.13
N HIS A 71 -12.82 -18.61 -32.58
CA HIS A 71 -12.82 -17.41 -31.74
C HIS A 71 -11.48 -17.10 -31.03
N ALA A 72 -10.37 -17.60 -31.55
CA ALA A 72 -9.02 -17.21 -31.14
C ALA A 72 -8.26 -16.57 -32.30
N TYR A 73 -7.22 -15.82 -31.96
CA TYR A 73 -6.23 -15.30 -32.91
C TYR A 73 -4.83 -15.72 -32.48
N SER A 74 -3.96 -15.94 -33.47
CA SER A 74 -2.56 -16.29 -33.24
C SER A 74 -1.84 -15.16 -32.51
N THR A 75 -1.06 -15.52 -31.50
CA THR A 75 -0.07 -14.63 -30.90
C THR A 75 1.28 -15.17 -31.31
N ASP A 76 2.12 -14.37 -31.99
CA ASP A 76 3.46 -14.75 -32.46
C ASP A 76 4.46 -14.93 -31.29
N THR A 77 4.04 -15.67 -30.25
CA THR A 77 4.80 -15.96 -29.04
C THR A 77 5.55 -17.27 -29.24
N PHE A 78 6.85 -17.17 -29.45
CA PHE A 78 7.74 -18.30 -29.73
C PHE A 78 8.18 -19.08 -28.48
N TYR A 79 8.00 -18.51 -27.29
CA TYR A 79 8.48 -19.04 -26.02
C TYR A 79 7.36 -19.16 -24.99
N GLY A 80 6.88 -20.38 -24.74
CA GLY A 80 5.88 -20.67 -23.71
C GLY A 80 4.48 -20.12 -24.02
N GLY A 81 3.44 -20.79 -23.50
CA GLY A 81 2.04 -20.48 -23.81
C GLY A 81 1.50 -21.27 -25.02
N ARG A 82 0.27 -20.95 -25.44
CA ARG A 82 -0.44 -21.73 -26.48
C ARG A 82 -0.29 -21.21 -27.90
N GLY A 83 0.32 -20.03 -28.07
CA GLY A 83 0.44 -19.36 -29.36
C GLY A 83 -0.87 -18.73 -29.87
N TRP A 84 -1.88 -18.61 -29.01
CA TRP A 84 -3.14 -17.97 -29.34
C TRP A 84 -3.79 -17.33 -28.12
N THR A 85 -4.62 -16.32 -28.38
CA THR A 85 -5.47 -15.60 -27.41
C THR A 85 -6.90 -15.59 -27.91
N CYS A 86 -7.87 -15.67 -26.99
CA CYS A 86 -9.28 -15.58 -27.35
C CYS A 86 -9.62 -14.17 -27.86
N GLY A 87 -10.48 -14.10 -28.86
CA GLY A 87 -11.05 -12.86 -29.35
C GLY A 87 -11.93 -12.20 -28.29
N TYR A 88 -12.22 -10.91 -28.51
CA TYR A 88 -13.10 -10.12 -27.65
C TYR A 88 -14.45 -10.82 -27.44
N GLY A 89 -14.88 -10.96 -26.18
CA GLY A 89 -16.11 -11.65 -25.79
C GLY A 89 -15.97 -13.16 -25.55
N TYR A 90 -14.75 -13.70 -25.67
CA TYR A 90 -14.49 -15.12 -25.43
C TYR A 90 -13.46 -15.31 -24.33
N GLN A 91 -13.73 -16.27 -23.45
CA GLN A 91 -12.81 -16.69 -22.41
C GLN A 91 -12.23 -18.07 -22.72
N LYS A 92 -11.04 -18.30 -22.20
CA LYS A 92 -10.37 -19.59 -22.34
C LYS A 92 -11.13 -20.68 -21.57
N SER A 93 -11.40 -21.79 -22.23
CA SER A 93 -11.80 -23.06 -21.61
C SER A 93 -11.06 -24.22 -22.27
N ASP A 94 -10.14 -24.86 -21.55
CA ASP A 94 -9.26 -25.92 -22.06
C ASP A 94 -8.63 -25.57 -23.42
N ALA A 95 -8.82 -26.34 -24.48
CA ALA A 95 -8.25 -26.07 -25.79
C ALA A 95 -9.11 -25.14 -26.67
N ALA A 96 -10.14 -24.49 -26.11
CA ALA A 96 -11.09 -23.68 -26.84
C ALA A 96 -11.26 -22.27 -26.25
N CYS A 97 -11.87 -21.40 -27.05
CA CYS A 97 -12.41 -20.12 -26.62
C CYS A 97 -13.92 -20.22 -26.58
N VAL A 98 -14.50 -20.08 -25.39
CA VAL A 98 -15.94 -20.16 -25.17
C VAL A 98 -16.51 -18.77 -24.96
N LEU A 99 -17.70 -18.54 -25.50
CA LEU A 99 -18.40 -17.27 -25.37
C LEU A 99 -18.58 -16.92 -23.90
N ILE A 100 -18.29 -15.68 -23.52
CA ILE A 100 -18.55 -15.16 -22.18
C ILE A 100 -20.05 -14.87 -22.07
N PRO A 101 -20.79 -15.54 -21.17
CA PRO A 101 -22.16 -15.16 -20.89
C PRO A 101 -22.15 -13.82 -20.14
N VAL A 102 -22.57 -12.75 -20.81
CA VAL A 102 -22.73 -11.42 -20.21
C VAL A 102 -24.16 -11.31 -19.67
N PRO A 103 -24.35 -11.18 -18.33
CA PRO A 103 -25.69 -11.09 -17.75
C PRO A 103 -26.33 -9.72 -18.02
N ALA A 104 -27.61 -9.57 -17.67
CA ALA A 104 -28.28 -8.28 -17.71
C ALA A 104 -27.57 -7.26 -16.79
N ASN A 105 -27.53 -6.00 -17.23
CA ASN A 105 -26.84 -4.90 -16.56
C ASN A 105 -25.31 -5.10 -16.44
N ALA A 106 -24.70 -5.74 -17.43
CA ALA A 106 -23.27 -5.95 -17.52
C ALA A 106 -22.75 -5.68 -18.94
N PHE A 107 -21.46 -5.39 -19.02
CA PHE A 107 -20.74 -5.17 -20.26
C PHE A 107 -19.35 -5.83 -20.20
N LEU A 108 -18.80 -6.19 -21.36
CA LEU A 108 -17.41 -6.66 -21.45
C LEU A 108 -16.45 -5.52 -21.13
N ASP A 109 -15.41 -5.80 -20.34
CA ASP A 109 -14.41 -4.79 -20.04
C ASP A 109 -13.50 -4.50 -21.25
N SER A 110 -12.48 -3.66 -21.05
CA SER A 110 -11.57 -3.28 -22.12
C SER A 110 -10.69 -4.42 -22.62
N SER A 111 -10.41 -5.44 -21.80
CA SER A 111 -9.68 -6.62 -22.26
C SER A 111 -10.59 -7.59 -23.00
N GLY A 112 -11.90 -7.55 -22.74
CA GLY A 112 -12.90 -8.34 -23.46
C GLY A 112 -12.91 -9.82 -23.08
N ASP A 113 -12.09 -10.21 -22.10
CA ASP A 113 -12.00 -11.55 -21.54
C ASP A 113 -12.79 -11.67 -20.23
N LYS A 114 -13.39 -10.57 -19.76
CA LYS A 114 -14.21 -10.47 -18.56
C LYS A 114 -15.34 -9.47 -18.76
N TRP A 115 -16.34 -9.56 -17.90
CA TRP A 115 -17.43 -8.59 -17.82
C TRP A 115 -17.42 -7.84 -16.49
N ARG A 116 -18.01 -6.64 -16.50
CA ARG A 116 -18.28 -5.80 -15.32
C ARG A 116 -19.74 -5.35 -15.33
N CYS A 117 -20.27 -5.07 -14.15
CA CYS A 117 -21.61 -4.52 -14.05
C CYS A 117 -21.65 -3.07 -14.55
N ASP A 118 -22.78 -2.71 -15.13
CA ASP A 118 -23.10 -1.32 -15.42
C ASP A 118 -23.06 -0.50 -14.14
N ARG A 119 -22.81 0.81 -14.27
CA ARG A 119 -22.94 1.73 -13.13
C ARG A 119 -24.32 1.56 -12.50
N ARG A 120 -24.38 1.59 -11.17
CA ARG A 120 -25.55 1.31 -10.30
C ARG A 120 -25.82 -0.16 -10.04
N TYR A 121 -24.96 -1.06 -10.50
CA TYR A 121 -25.09 -2.48 -10.25
C TYR A 121 -23.80 -3.06 -9.65
N GLU A 122 -23.96 -3.97 -8.70
CA GLU A 122 -22.86 -4.70 -8.07
C GLU A 122 -22.87 -6.17 -8.51
N LYS A 123 -21.67 -6.75 -8.59
CA LYS A 123 -21.51 -8.14 -8.99
C LYS A 123 -21.94 -9.07 -7.86
N SER A 124 -22.91 -9.92 -8.15
CA SER A 124 -23.37 -10.99 -7.27
C SER A 124 -23.38 -12.30 -8.04
N ASN A 125 -22.36 -13.14 -7.81
CA ASN A 125 -22.09 -14.35 -8.58
C ASN A 125 -22.05 -14.06 -10.10
N ASP A 126 -22.95 -14.69 -10.86
CA ASP A 126 -23.09 -14.56 -12.32
C ASP A 126 -24.16 -13.52 -12.72
N ALA A 127 -24.48 -12.58 -11.83
CA ALA A 127 -25.47 -11.54 -12.08
C ALA A 127 -24.98 -10.17 -11.60
N CYS A 128 -25.64 -9.13 -12.12
CA CYS A 128 -25.50 -7.76 -11.67
C CYS A 128 -26.78 -7.33 -10.97
N LEU A 129 -26.70 -7.10 -9.67
CA LEU A 129 -27.84 -6.68 -8.84
C LEU A 129 -27.79 -5.17 -8.64
N ALA A 130 -28.95 -4.53 -8.64
CA ALA A 130 -29.04 -3.10 -8.44
C ALA A 130 -28.53 -2.73 -7.03
N VAL A 131 -27.63 -1.75 -6.97
CA VAL A 131 -27.14 -1.20 -5.71
C VAL A 131 -28.27 -0.39 -5.07
N ALA A 132 -28.76 -0.83 -3.92
CA ALA A 132 -29.71 -0.09 -3.12
C ALA A 132 -29.00 1.05 -2.37
N VAL A 133 -29.05 2.26 -2.93
CA VAL A 133 -28.50 3.46 -2.29
C VAL A 133 -29.51 3.95 -1.25
N PRO A 134 -29.17 4.01 0.05
CA PRO A 134 -30.09 4.49 1.08
C PRO A 134 -30.26 6.01 1.02
N ALA A 135 -31.22 6.54 1.79
CA ALA A 135 -31.33 7.98 2.02
C ALA A 135 -30.02 8.53 2.60
N ASN A 136 -29.61 9.72 2.16
CA ASN A 136 -28.32 10.35 2.48
C ASN A 136 -27.10 9.53 2.04
N GLY A 137 -27.26 8.68 1.04
CA GLY A 137 -26.20 7.95 0.38
C GLY A 137 -26.06 8.36 -1.08
N TYR A 138 -24.86 8.15 -1.62
CA TYR A 138 -24.53 8.38 -3.03
C TYR A 138 -23.66 7.25 -3.55
N LEU A 139 -23.68 7.02 -4.87
CA LEU A 139 -22.80 6.03 -5.51
C LEU A 139 -21.36 6.53 -5.54
N ASP A 140 -20.43 5.66 -5.18
CA ASP A 140 -19.00 5.96 -5.26
C ASP A 140 -18.55 6.18 -6.71
N SER A 141 -17.26 6.53 -6.87
CA SER A 141 -16.67 6.73 -8.20
C SER A 141 -16.70 5.44 -9.04
N GLY A 142 -16.54 4.28 -8.41
CA GLY A 142 -16.67 2.96 -9.04
C GLY A 142 -18.07 2.68 -9.57
N GLY A 143 -19.09 3.20 -8.89
CA GLY A 143 -20.49 3.06 -9.29
C GLY A 143 -21.10 1.70 -8.97
N ASP A 144 -20.35 0.81 -8.33
CA ASP A 144 -20.73 -0.52 -7.85
C ASP A 144 -20.92 -0.56 -6.33
N ARG A 145 -20.61 0.53 -5.63
CA ARG A 145 -20.85 0.69 -4.19
C ARG A 145 -21.41 2.07 -3.90
N TRP A 146 -21.84 2.26 -2.66
CA TRP A 146 -22.33 3.55 -2.15
C TRP A 146 -21.57 3.99 -0.91
N SER A 147 -21.53 5.29 -0.70
CA SER A 147 -20.99 6.00 0.46
C SER A 147 -22.05 6.93 1.03
N CYS A 148 -21.90 7.34 2.29
CA CYS A 148 -22.81 8.32 2.89
C CYS A 148 -22.42 9.73 2.53
N ASP A 149 -23.43 10.58 2.34
CA ASP A 149 -23.26 12.02 2.19
C ASP A 149 -22.50 12.60 3.39
N ARG A 150 -21.84 13.73 3.17
CA ARG A 150 -21.15 14.47 4.22
C ARG A 150 -22.11 14.75 5.39
N GLY A 151 -21.69 14.43 6.61
CA GLY A 151 -22.54 14.54 7.81
C GLY A 151 -23.31 13.27 8.14
N TYR A 152 -23.10 12.17 7.41
CA TYR A 152 -23.71 10.87 7.66
C TYR A 152 -22.66 9.76 7.73
N LEU A 153 -22.93 8.75 8.56
CA LEU A 153 -22.11 7.57 8.79
C LEU A 153 -22.84 6.32 8.33
N LYS A 154 -22.09 5.39 7.73
CA LYS A 154 -22.62 4.09 7.34
C LYS A 154 -22.91 3.25 8.58
N VAL A 155 -24.18 2.95 8.80
CA VAL A 155 -24.67 2.07 9.86
C VAL A 155 -25.47 0.96 9.20
N SER A 156 -24.85 -0.21 9.04
CA SER A 156 -25.39 -1.32 8.25
C SER A 156 -25.74 -0.87 6.82
N GLU A 157 -26.99 -1.05 6.39
CA GLU A 157 -27.51 -0.66 5.07
C GLU A 157 -28.12 0.75 5.03
N THR A 158 -27.73 1.62 5.96
CA THR A 158 -28.27 2.99 6.06
C THR A 158 -27.18 4.02 6.32
N CYS A 159 -27.51 5.27 6.04
CA CYS A 159 -26.70 6.44 6.41
C CYS A 159 -27.37 7.17 7.57
N ALA A 160 -26.78 7.07 8.75
CA ALA A 160 -27.25 7.74 9.97
C ALA A 160 -26.53 9.10 10.13
N ALA A 161 -27.25 10.14 10.51
CA ALA A 161 -26.65 11.46 10.71
C ALA A 161 -25.59 11.43 11.82
N VAL A 162 -24.47 12.13 11.60
CA VAL A 162 -23.48 12.38 12.64
C VAL A 162 -24.12 13.29 13.70
N PRO A 163 -24.15 12.89 14.99
CA PRO A 163 -24.64 13.77 16.04
C PRO A 163 -23.62 14.88 16.28
N VAL A 164 -23.92 16.08 15.78
CA VAL A 164 -23.08 17.28 15.99
C VAL A 164 -23.69 18.07 17.17
N PRO A 165 -23.00 18.18 18.31
CA PRO A 165 -23.51 18.92 19.46
C PRO A 165 -23.43 20.44 19.25
N GLU A 166 -24.01 21.21 20.18
CA GLU A 166 -23.90 22.68 20.17
C GLU A 166 -22.43 23.11 20.28
N ASN A 167 -22.06 24.19 19.59
CA ASN A 167 -20.69 24.72 19.51
C ASN A 167 -19.70 23.72 18.86
N ALA A 168 -20.19 22.86 17.98
CA ALA A 168 -19.39 21.93 17.18
C ALA A 168 -19.72 22.06 15.69
N TYR A 169 -18.77 21.63 14.86
CA TYR A 169 -18.90 21.61 13.41
C TYR A 169 -18.32 20.30 12.84
N LEU A 170 -18.82 19.86 11.68
CA LEU A 170 -18.28 18.70 10.97
C LEU A 170 -16.83 18.94 10.52
N ASP A 171 -15.95 17.97 10.76
CA ASP A 171 -14.55 18.07 10.35
C ASP A 171 -14.35 17.91 8.83
N GLY A 172 -13.10 17.86 8.35
CA GLY A 172 -12.83 17.85 6.91
C GLY A 172 -13.43 16.64 6.18
N THR A 173 -13.47 15.47 6.82
CA THR A 173 -14.06 14.25 6.27
C THR A 173 -15.58 14.25 6.41
N GLY A 174 -16.11 14.89 7.46
CA GLY A 174 -17.54 15.02 7.71
C GLY A 174 -18.20 13.75 8.24
N ASP A 175 -17.38 12.80 8.67
CA ASP A 175 -17.74 11.60 9.43
C ASP A 175 -17.52 11.81 10.94
N LYS A 176 -16.92 12.94 11.34
CA LYS A 176 -16.67 13.38 12.71
C LYS A 176 -16.96 14.86 12.87
N TRP A 177 -16.94 15.32 14.12
CA TRP A 177 -17.09 16.73 14.47
C TRP A 177 -15.89 17.23 15.29
N ARG A 178 -15.72 18.55 15.32
CA ARG A 178 -14.77 19.29 16.14
C ARG A 178 -15.46 20.45 16.83
N CYS A 179 -14.97 20.85 17.99
CA CYS A 179 -15.49 22.02 18.68
C CYS A 179 -15.09 23.31 17.97
N GLU A 180 -16.00 24.28 18.00
CA GLU A 180 -15.73 25.65 17.60
C GLU A 180 -14.59 26.26 18.44
N ARG A 181 -13.93 27.27 17.91
CA ARG A 181 -12.84 27.96 18.61
C ARG A 181 -13.35 28.53 19.94
N GLY A 182 -12.62 28.28 21.02
CA GLY A 182 -13.02 28.67 22.37
C GLY A 182 -13.78 27.59 23.13
N PHE A 183 -14.05 26.44 22.49
CA PHE A 183 -14.66 25.28 23.10
C PHE A 183 -13.74 24.06 23.03
N ARG A 184 -13.97 23.09 23.90
CA ARG A 184 -13.21 21.85 23.97
C ARG A 184 -14.13 20.65 24.11
N GLN A 185 -13.77 19.57 23.43
CA GLN A 185 -14.50 18.32 23.50
C GLN A 185 -14.40 17.73 24.91
N THR A 186 -15.55 17.44 25.50
CA THR A 186 -15.72 16.68 26.73
C THR A 186 -16.86 15.70 26.48
N ASP A 187 -16.52 14.41 26.42
CA ASP A 187 -17.43 13.35 25.99
C ASP A 187 -18.09 13.69 24.63
N ASP A 188 -19.42 13.74 24.60
CA ASP A 188 -20.25 14.02 23.42
C ASP A 188 -20.67 15.49 23.30
N ALA A 189 -19.93 16.41 23.94
CA ALA A 189 -20.25 17.83 23.95
C ALA A 189 -19.02 18.74 23.78
N CYS A 190 -19.28 19.98 23.38
CA CYS A 190 -18.29 21.05 23.35
C CYS A 190 -18.52 22.01 24.51
N GLN A 191 -17.61 21.98 25.49
CA GLN A 191 -17.66 22.86 26.66
C GLN A 191 -16.79 24.09 26.44
N LYS A 192 -17.31 25.26 26.80
CA LYS A 192 -16.59 26.52 26.67
C LYS A 192 -15.35 26.52 27.57
N VAL A 193 -14.21 26.89 27.02
CA VAL A 193 -12.98 27.07 27.80
C VAL A 193 -13.09 28.36 28.60
N THR A 194 -13.05 28.24 29.92
CA THR A 194 -12.95 29.40 30.83
C THR A 194 -11.54 29.96 30.77
N VAL A 195 -11.39 31.13 30.15
CA VAL A 195 -10.12 31.86 30.09
C VAL A 195 -10.08 32.84 31.28
N PRO A 196 -9.13 32.70 32.22
CA PRO A 196 -9.03 33.60 33.36
C PRO A 196 -8.53 35.00 32.94
N THR A 197 -8.60 35.97 33.85
CA THR A 197 -8.02 37.31 33.63
C THR A 197 -6.52 37.21 33.36
N ASN A 198 -6.00 38.05 32.46
CA ASN A 198 -4.62 38.05 31.99
C ASN A 198 -4.21 36.76 31.28
N ALA A 199 -5.14 36.13 30.58
CA ALA A 199 -4.92 34.95 29.76
C ALA A 199 -5.64 35.06 28.41
N TYR A 200 -5.17 34.29 27.44
CA TYR A 200 -5.79 34.17 26.11
C TYR A 200 -5.99 32.71 25.73
N PHE A 201 -7.06 32.45 24.97
CA PHE A 201 -7.36 31.11 24.45
C PHE A 201 -6.27 30.63 23.49
N ILE A 202 -5.92 29.35 23.59
CA ILE A 202 -5.08 28.66 22.61
C ILE A 202 -5.78 27.41 22.10
N ASP A 203 -5.64 27.16 20.81
CA ASP A 203 -6.17 25.97 20.17
C ASP A 203 -5.19 24.81 20.37
N SER A 204 -5.28 24.18 21.54
CA SER A 204 -4.44 23.06 21.96
C SER A 204 -5.31 21.91 22.46
N SER A 205 -5.03 20.71 21.94
CA SER A 205 -5.68 19.47 22.37
C SER A 205 -5.26 19.03 23.79
N TYR A 206 -4.20 19.62 24.33
CA TYR A 206 -3.63 19.31 25.65
C TYR A 206 -3.50 20.57 26.53
N GLY A 207 -3.41 20.38 27.85
CA GLY A 207 -3.30 21.49 28.82
C GLY A 207 -4.64 22.16 29.14
N ALA A 208 -4.61 23.41 29.61
CA ALA A 208 -5.80 24.13 30.08
C ALA A 208 -6.63 24.82 28.96
N GLY A 209 -6.13 24.86 27.71
CA GLY A 209 -6.79 25.54 26.59
C GLY A 209 -6.61 27.06 26.58
N TRP A 210 -5.76 27.58 27.46
CA TRP A 210 -5.37 28.99 27.51
C TRP A 210 -3.91 29.12 27.92
N ARG A 211 -3.34 30.30 27.69
CA ARG A 211 -2.01 30.71 28.15
C ARG A 211 -2.10 32.07 28.80
N CYS A 212 -1.24 32.29 29.80
CA CYS A 212 -1.10 33.61 30.39
C CYS A 212 -0.55 34.60 29.37
N GLU A 213 -1.04 35.83 29.46
CA GLU A 213 -0.45 36.97 28.77
C GLU A 213 0.98 37.20 29.25
N ARG A 214 1.79 37.85 28.41
CA ARG A 214 3.17 38.19 28.75
C ARG A 214 3.20 39.05 30.02
N GLY A 215 4.05 38.67 30.99
CA GLY A 215 4.12 39.30 32.31
C GLY A 215 3.31 38.57 33.37
N PHE A 216 2.64 37.48 33.02
CA PHE A 216 1.89 36.64 33.93
C PHE A 216 2.33 35.18 33.84
N ARG A 217 2.26 34.46 34.96
CA ARG A 217 2.58 33.03 35.06
C ARG A 217 1.38 32.23 35.57
N PRO A 218 1.23 30.96 35.13
CA PRO A 218 0.10 30.13 35.56
C PRO A 218 0.26 29.71 37.03
N LEU A 219 -0.81 29.88 37.80
CA LEU A 219 -0.97 29.29 39.12
C LEU A 219 -2.38 28.71 39.20
N GLU A 220 -2.46 27.38 39.28
CA GLU A 220 -3.73 26.64 39.20
C GLU A 220 -4.57 27.05 37.98
N ASN A 221 -5.74 27.66 38.19
CA ASN A 221 -6.66 28.12 37.15
C ASN A 221 -6.61 29.65 36.94
N ALA A 222 -5.50 30.30 37.28
CA ALA A 222 -5.33 31.74 37.14
C ALA A 222 -3.95 32.12 36.58
N CYS A 223 -3.87 33.36 36.10
CA CYS A 223 -2.62 33.99 35.68
C CYS A 223 -2.27 35.09 36.67
N ILE A 224 -1.18 34.89 37.42
CA ILE A 224 -0.69 35.83 38.41
C ILE A 224 0.44 36.68 37.82
N ALA A 225 0.48 37.96 38.17
CA ALA A 225 1.51 38.87 37.70
C ALA A 225 2.89 38.39 38.16
N ILE A 226 3.88 38.52 37.28
CA ILE A 226 5.27 38.24 37.59
C ILE A 226 5.86 39.50 38.23
N GLU A 227 6.32 39.37 39.47
CA GLU A 227 7.12 40.41 40.11
C GLU A 227 8.52 40.37 39.51
N VAL A 228 8.84 41.38 38.70
CA VAL A 228 10.17 41.52 38.09
C VAL A 228 11.05 42.33 39.05
N PRO A 229 12.11 41.74 39.63
CA PRO A 229 12.98 42.46 40.56
C PRO A 229 13.81 43.53 39.85
N VAL A 230 14.47 44.39 40.64
CA VAL A 230 15.38 45.39 40.08
C VAL A 230 16.54 44.71 39.33
N ASN A 231 16.96 45.29 38.21
CA ASN A 231 17.96 44.73 37.30
C ASN A 231 17.55 43.39 36.66
N ALA A 232 16.26 43.22 36.37
CA ALA A 232 15.70 42.10 35.64
C ALA A 232 14.71 42.56 34.56
N HIS A 233 14.47 41.70 33.58
CA HIS A 233 13.43 41.84 32.56
C HIS A 233 12.68 40.52 32.39
N LEU A 234 11.49 40.57 31.79
CA LEU A 234 10.76 39.36 31.41
C LEU A 234 11.55 38.57 30.36
N ASP A 235 11.61 37.26 30.54
CA ASP A 235 12.29 36.34 29.62
C ASP A 235 11.65 36.35 28.21
N TYR A 236 12.25 35.64 27.25
CA TYR A 236 11.70 35.60 25.89
C TYR A 236 10.26 35.07 25.86
N SER A 237 9.93 34.05 26.66
CA SER A 237 8.57 33.49 26.71
C SER A 237 7.56 34.47 27.31
N GLY A 238 8.02 35.39 28.17
CA GLY A 238 7.17 36.31 28.90
C GLY A 238 6.49 35.68 30.11
N SER A 239 6.90 34.47 30.50
CA SER A 239 6.29 33.70 31.59
C SER A 239 7.23 33.51 32.80
N ASP A 240 8.47 34.01 32.69
CA ASP A 240 9.41 34.17 33.80
C ASP A 240 10.23 35.47 33.60
N TRP A 241 11.22 35.71 34.45
CA TRP A 241 12.17 36.82 34.34
C TRP A 241 13.61 36.34 34.41
N GLU A 242 14.48 37.10 33.74
CA GLU A 242 15.92 36.92 33.71
C GLU A 242 16.63 38.20 34.15
N CYS A 243 17.81 38.07 34.75
CA CYS A 243 18.59 39.23 35.16
C CYS A 243 19.19 39.95 33.95
N ASP A 244 19.17 41.28 34.00
CA ASP A 244 19.95 42.10 33.09
C ASP A 244 21.44 41.82 33.27
N ARG A 245 22.20 41.79 32.19
CA ARG A 245 23.67 41.68 32.31
C ARG A 245 24.23 42.97 32.93
N PRO A 246 25.20 42.90 33.86
CA PRO A 246 25.98 41.74 34.29
C PRO A 246 25.46 41.02 35.58
N TYR A 247 24.24 41.30 36.02
CA TYR A 247 23.66 40.72 37.24
C TYR A 247 23.36 39.22 37.09
N ARG A 248 23.32 38.49 38.20
CA ARG A 248 22.98 37.06 38.25
C ARG A 248 21.84 36.78 39.24
N LYS A 249 21.00 35.80 38.90
CA LYS A 249 19.80 35.42 39.66
C LYS A 249 20.20 34.80 41.01
N GLN A 250 19.78 35.43 42.10
CA GLN A 250 19.91 34.94 43.47
C GLN A 250 18.51 34.83 44.08
N ARG A 251 17.91 33.64 44.01
CA ARG A 251 16.51 33.39 44.38
C ARG A 251 15.58 34.38 43.65
N ASP A 252 14.95 35.29 44.38
CA ASP A 252 13.96 36.24 43.89
C ASP A 252 14.55 37.62 43.57
N ASN A 253 15.88 37.75 43.42
CA ASN A 253 16.52 39.02 43.11
C ASN A 253 17.73 38.86 42.17
N CYS A 254 18.20 39.98 41.60
CA CYS A 254 19.38 40.06 40.76
C CYS A 254 20.47 40.87 41.46
N SER A 255 21.65 40.26 41.64
CA SER A 255 22.79 40.92 42.26
C SER A 255 24.05 40.76 41.40
N LEU A 256 25.00 41.67 41.56
CA LEU A 256 26.32 41.51 40.92
C LEU A 256 26.99 40.24 41.45
N PRO A 257 27.65 39.46 40.57
CA PRO A 257 28.52 38.38 41.03
C PRO A 257 29.70 38.97 41.84
N PRO A 258 30.27 38.22 42.80
CA PRO A 258 31.43 38.66 43.55
C PRO A 258 32.58 39.04 42.61
N SER A 259 33.23 40.17 42.88
CA SER A 259 34.49 40.54 42.23
C SER A 259 35.58 39.57 42.69
N ASN A 260 36.11 38.74 41.79
CA ASN A 260 37.33 37.97 42.02
C ASN A 260 38.57 38.82 41.77
#